data_AF-A0A2G2W5L0-F1
#
_entry.id   AF-A0A2G2W5L0-F1
#
_cell.length_a   1.000
_cell.length_b   1.000
_cell.length_c   1.000
_cell.angle_alpha   90.00
_cell.angle_beta   90.00
_cell.angle_gamma   90.00
#
_symmetry.space_group_name_H-M   'P 1'
#
loop_
_entity.id
_entity.type
_entity.pdbx_description
1 polymer ?
#
loop_
_entity_poly.entity_id
_entity_poly.type
_entity_poly.pdbx_seq_one_letter_code
_entity_poly.pdbx_strand_id
1 'polypeptide(L)'
;MVFQLNNEKRLTVAVEFVANPSIIFMDEPTSGLDARAAALVMRTVRNTVDTGRTLVCTIHQPSIDIFDAFDELLLLKLGGEEIYVGPSGRHSSHLIKYFEGIDGVPKIKDGYNPATWMLETTSVAQEAALGIDFRELYKNSEMYRRNKALIKELSVPVPGAKDLYFQTKYSQSFFTQCIACFWKQHWSYWRNPLYTAVRLIFTFFIALMFGTILWDLESKRRRQQDIFNAVGLIYAAILFLSIQNATAVQPVIAIERTVFYRERAAGMYSSLPYAFGQARRLASCWAPGDLQVAVQ
;
A
#
# COMPACT_ATOMS: atom_id res chain seq x y z
N MET A 1 5.35 2.54 -7.76
CA MET A 1 4.68 2.29 -6.46
C MET A 1 3.72 1.13 -6.69
N VAL A 2 3.77 0.06 -5.89
CA VAL A 2 3.10 -1.24 -6.16
C VAL A 2 1.82 -1.35 -5.32
N PHE A 3 0.70 -1.81 -5.90
CA PHE A 3 -0.64 -1.86 -5.28
C PHE A 3 -1.07 -3.30 -4.93
N GLN A 4 -2.07 -3.45 -4.06
CA GLN A 4 -2.79 -4.71 -3.77
C GLN A 4 -4.26 -4.30 -3.48
N LEU A 5 -5.31 -4.95 -4.06
CA LEU A 5 -6.76 -4.53 -4.04
C LEU A 5 -7.78 -5.48 -3.26
N ASN A 6 -8.71 -4.91 -2.46
CA ASN A 6 -9.68 -5.42 -1.43
C ASN A 6 -10.30 -4.18 -0.72
N ASN A 7 -11.47 -4.16 -0.05
CA ASN A 7 -12.22 -2.92 0.31
C ASN A 7 -11.44 -1.73 0.94
N GLU A 8 -10.39 -1.94 1.74
CA GLU A 8 -9.45 -0.88 2.23
C GLU A 8 -8.65 -0.18 1.10
N LYS A 9 -8.67 -0.76 -0.09
CA LYS A 9 -7.75 -0.47 -1.18
C LYS A 9 -8.41 0.44 -2.24
N ARG A 10 -9.76 0.60 -2.25
CA ARG A 10 -10.41 1.75 -2.94
C ARG A 10 -9.98 3.08 -2.34
N LEU A 11 -9.88 3.16 -1.01
CA LEU A 11 -9.36 4.33 -0.31
C LEU A 11 -7.87 4.54 -0.61
N THR A 12 -7.09 3.45 -0.68
CA THR A 12 -5.66 3.54 -1.01
C THR A 12 -5.44 4.08 -2.43
N VAL A 13 -6.24 3.63 -3.41
CA VAL A 13 -6.25 4.21 -4.77
C VAL A 13 -6.66 5.69 -4.71
N ALA A 14 -7.73 6.05 -4.00
CA ALA A 14 -8.15 7.44 -3.90
C ALA A 14 -7.08 8.36 -3.28
N VAL A 15 -6.39 7.92 -2.22
CA VAL A 15 -5.32 8.69 -1.55
C VAL A 15 -4.16 8.99 -2.51
N GLU A 16 -3.75 8.00 -3.31
CA GLU A 16 -2.66 8.20 -4.28
C GLU A 16 -3.12 9.04 -5.49
N PHE A 17 -4.40 8.96 -5.89
CA PHE A 17 -4.94 9.79 -6.97
C PHE A 17 -5.05 11.27 -6.58
N VAL A 18 -5.24 11.58 -5.30
CA VAL A 18 -5.23 12.97 -4.79
C VAL A 18 -3.87 13.64 -5.04
N ALA A 19 -2.77 12.87 -5.10
CA ALA A 19 -1.45 13.40 -5.42
C ALA A 19 -1.30 13.82 -6.90
N ASN A 20 -2.29 13.54 -7.75
CA ASN A 20 -2.30 13.84 -9.18
C ASN A 20 -1.01 13.40 -9.92
N PRO A 21 -0.63 12.11 -9.85
CA PRO A 21 0.60 11.62 -10.50
C PRO A 21 0.46 11.60 -12.03
N SER A 22 1.55 11.91 -12.73
CA SER A 22 1.62 11.79 -14.20
C SER A 22 1.77 10.34 -14.68
N ILE A 23 2.37 9.48 -13.84
CA ILE A 23 2.59 8.05 -14.11
C ILE A 23 2.09 7.24 -12.92
N ILE A 24 1.24 6.25 -13.19
CA ILE A 24 0.62 5.38 -12.20
C ILE A 24 1.06 3.95 -12.47
N PHE A 25 1.58 3.28 -11.45
CA PHE A 25 1.89 1.85 -11.51
C PHE A 25 0.87 1.12 -10.64
N MET A 26 0.19 0.09 -11.12
CA MET A 26 -0.70 -0.74 -10.31
C MET A 26 -0.29 -2.21 -10.39
N ASP A 27 -0.32 -2.90 -9.27
CA ASP A 27 -0.06 -4.32 -9.23
C ASP A 27 -1.37 -5.05 -8.89
N GLU A 28 -1.81 -5.89 -9.83
CA GLU A 28 -3.06 -6.66 -9.78
C GLU A 28 -4.30 -5.89 -9.27
N PRO A 29 -4.74 -4.81 -9.96
CA PRO A 29 -5.79 -3.95 -9.41
C PRO A 29 -7.18 -4.59 -9.30
N THR A 30 -7.39 -5.72 -9.94
CA THR A 30 -8.66 -6.44 -9.95
C THR A 30 -8.67 -7.64 -8.99
N SER A 31 -7.53 -7.96 -8.37
CA SER A 31 -7.39 -9.12 -7.47
C SER A 31 -8.28 -8.95 -6.23
N GLY A 32 -9.01 -10.01 -5.86
CA GLY A 32 -9.93 -10.02 -4.71
C GLY A 32 -11.21 -9.21 -4.87
N LEU A 33 -11.50 -8.66 -6.06
CA LEU A 33 -12.75 -7.95 -6.35
C LEU A 33 -13.73 -8.86 -7.10
N ASP A 34 -15.02 -8.67 -6.86
CA ASP A 34 -16.04 -9.25 -7.73
C ASP A 34 -16.02 -8.55 -9.10
N ALA A 35 -16.55 -9.22 -10.13
CA ALA A 35 -16.48 -8.74 -11.51
C ALA A 35 -17.01 -7.31 -11.70
N ARG A 36 -18.09 -6.94 -10.98
CA ARG A 36 -18.67 -5.59 -11.07
C ARG A 36 -17.77 -4.55 -10.41
N ALA A 37 -17.21 -4.83 -9.23
CA ALA A 37 -16.27 -3.90 -8.60
C ALA A 37 -14.99 -3.73 -9.41
N ALA A 38 -14.45 -4.81 -9.97
CA ALA A 38 -13.28 -4.77 -10.84
C ALA A 38 -13.54 -3.87 -12.06
N ALA A 39 -14.68 -4.04 -12.73
CA ALA A 39 -15.07 -3.20 -13.87
C ALA A 39 -15.21 -1.71 -13.49
N LEU A 40 -15.79 -1.40 -12.32
CA LEU A 40 -15.92 -0.02 -11.84
C LEU A 40 -14.56 0.63 -11.57
N VAL A 41 -13.63 -0.11 -10.94
CA VAL A 41 -12.25 0.35 -10.69
C VAL A 41 -11.57 0.63 -12.02
N MET A 42 -11.58 -0.33 -12.95
CA MET A 42 -10.92 -0.17 -14.24
C MET A 42 -11.52 0.96 -15.07
N ARG A 43 -12.84 1.19 -15.03
CA ARG A 43 -13.47 2.35 -15.68
C ARG A 43 -13.00 3.68 -15.09
N THR A 44 -12.84 3.76 -13.78
CA THR A 44 -12.35 4.98 -13.11
C THR A 44 -10.89 5.25 -13.47
N VAL A 45 -10.09 4.19 -13.51
CA VAL A 45 -8.70 4.24 -13.95
C VAL A 45 -8.61 4.67 -15.41
N ARG A 46 -9.44 4.11 -16.31
CA ARG A 46 -9.53 4.50 -17.72
C ARG A 46 -9.83 5.98 -17.90
N ASN A 47 -10.85 6.50 -17.22
CA ASN A 47 -11.18 7.93 -17.22
C ASN A 47 -9.99 8.81 -16.79
N THR A 48 -9.14 8.30 -15.91
CA THR A 48 -7.95 9.02 -15.44
C THR A 48 -6.83 8.99 -16.46
N VAL A 49 -6.60 7.88 -17.15
CA VAL A 49 -5.65 7.79 -18.26
C VAL A 49 -6.07 8.73 -19.40
N ASP A 50 -7.37 8.83 -19.68
CA ASP A 50 -7.93 9.67 -20.77
C ASP A 50 -7.68 11.18 -20.59
N THR A 51 -7.28 11.61 -19.38
CA THR A 51 -6.85 13.00 -19.14
C THR A 51 -5.38 13.27 -19.46
N GLY A 52 -4.66 12.29 -20.04
CA GLY A 52 -3.25 12.42 -20.41
C GLY A 52 -2.26 11.87 -19.38
N ARG A 53 -2.68 10.91 -18.54
CA ARG A 53 -1.80 10.24 -17.57
C ARG A 53 -1.39 8.86 -18.08
N THR A 54 -0.20 8.39 -17.72
CA THR A 54 0.27 7.05 -18.10
C THR A 54 -0.03 6.05 -16.98
N LEU A 55 -0.63 4.91 -17.32
CA LEU A 55 -0.85 3.79 -16.39
C LEU A 55 -0.08 2.57 -16.87
N VAL A 56 0.63 1.92 -15.96
CA VAL A 56 1.20 0.59 -16.16
C VAL A 56 0.65 -0.33 -15.08
N CYS A 57 0.05 -1.46 -15.46
CA CYS A 57 -0.40 -2.42 -14.48
C CYS A 57 -0.24 -3.88 -14.88
N THR A 58 -0.11 -4.75 -13.87
CA THR A 58 -0.16 -6.21 -14.02
C THR A 58 -1.60 -6.68 -13.81
N ILE A 59 -2.10 -7.57 -14.67
CA ILE A 59 -3.40 -8.23 -14.45
C ILE A 59 -3.28 -9.72 -14.77
N HIS A 60 -3.82 -10.54 -13.87
CA HIS A 60 -4.00 -11.96 -14.08
C HIS A 60 -5.41 -12.20 -14.64
N GLN A 61 -5.48 -12.67 -15.89
CA GLN A 61 -6.71 -13.14 -16.55
C GLN A 61 -7.89 -12.14 -16.48
N PRO A 62 -7.80 -10.98 -17.15
CA PRO A 62 -8.91 -10.03 -17.22
C PRO A 62 -10.13 -10.59 -17.94
N SER A 63 -11.32 -10.08 -17.56
CA SER A 63 -12.53 -10.27 -18.39
C SER A 63 -12.40 -9.51 -19.71
N ILE A 64 -13.23 -9.85 -20.69
CA ILE A 64 -13.25 -9.22 -22.03
C ILE A 64 -13.37 -7.70 -21.91
N ASP A 65 -14.34 -7.22 -21.12
CA ASP A 65 -14.57 -5.77 -20.93
C ASP A 65 -13.37 -5.04 -20.32
N ILE A 66 -12.65 -5.69 -19.40
CA ILE A 66 -11.47 -5.11 -18.77
C ILE A 66 -10.28 -5.14 -19.74
N PHE A 67 -10.14 -6.24 -20.49
CA PHE A 67 -9.04 -6.40 -21.45
C PHE A 67 -9.13 -5.40 -22.59
N ASP A 68 -10.34 -5.11 -23.10
CA ASP A 68 -10.55 -4.16 -24.19
C ASP A 68 -10.32 -2.69 -23.76
N ALA A 69 -10.22 -2.41 -22.46
CA ALA A 69 -9.89 -1.07 -21.95
C ALA A 69 -8.39 -0.72 -22.02
N PHE A 70 -7.52 -1.69 -22.37
CA PHE A 70 -6.08 -1.50 -22.47
C PHE A 70 -5.65 -1.07 -23.87
N ASP A 71 -4.82 -0.02 -23.95
CA ASP A 71 -4.27 0.48 -25.21
C ASP A 71 -3.11 -0.40 -25.72
N GLU A 72 -2.21 -0.79 -24.81
CA GLU A 72 -1.02 -1.58 -25.08
C GLU A 72 -0.91 -2.78 -24.13
N LEU A 73 -0.28 -3.85 -24.62
CA LEU A 73 -0.03 -5.09 -23.90
C LEU A 73 1.45 -5.45 -23.96
N LEU A 74 2.02 -5.70 -22.77
CA LEU A 74 3.31 -6.36 -22.57
C LEU A 74 3.03 -7.78 -22.06
N LEU A 75 3.23 -8.78 -22.91
CA LEU A 75 3.04 -10.18 -22.56
C LEU A 75 4.40 -10.85 -22.32
N LEU A 76 4.53 -11.48 -21.15
CA LEU A 76 5.73 -12.18 -20.72
C LEU A 76 5.45 -13.67 -20.58
N LYS A 77 6.39 -14.52 -21.02
CA LYS A 77 6.39 -15.96 -20.70
C LYS A 77 7.17 -16.24 -19.43
N LEU A 78 7.06 -17.49 -18.96
CA LEU A 78 7.80 -17.98 -17.81
C LEU A 78 9.31 -17.77 -18.02
N GLY A 79 10.00 -17.22 -17.02
CA GLY A 79 11.39 -16.76 -17.16
C GLY A 79 11.55 -15.26 -17.44
N GLY A 80 10.44 -14.51 -17.55
CA GLY A 80 10.48 -13.04 -17.71
C GLY A 80 10.85 -12.59 -19.13
N GLU A 81 10.61 -13.46 -20.12
CA GLU A 81 10.94 -13.19 -21.51
C GLU A 81 9.74 -12.62 -22.26
N GLU A 82 9.98 -11.60 -23.08
CA GLU A 82 8.95 -10.94 -23.89
C GLU A 82 8.53 -11.84 -25.05
N ILE A 83 7.22 -11.99 -25.25
CA ILE A 83 6.65 -12.74 -26.39
C ILE A 83 5.69 -11.91 -27.24
N TYR A 84 5.19 -10.79 -26.68
CA TYR A 84 4.41 -9.80 -27.42
C TYR A 84 4.50 -8.45 -26.71
N VAL A 85 4.80 -7.39 -27.45
CA VAL A 85 4.76 -6.00 -26.95
C VAL A 85 4.16 -5.11 -28.02
N GLY A 86 2.93 -4.66 -27.80
CA GLY A 86 2.25 -3.84 -28.79
C GLY A 86 0.81 -3.50 -28.44
N PRO A 87 0.12 -2.77 -29.32
CA PRO A 87 -1.26 -2.38 -29.10
C PRO A 87 -2.18 -3.60 -29.13
N SER A 88 -3.08 -3.71 -28.16
CA SER A 88 -4.13 -4.75 -28.15
C SER A 88 -5.02 -4.63 -29.40
N GLY A 89 -5.36 -3.39 -29.76
CA GLY A 89 -6.31 -3.06 -30.81
C GLY A 89 -7.76 -3.20 -30.36
N ARG A 90 -8.69 -2.57 -31.09
CA ARG A 90 -10.13 -2.77 -30.83
C ARG A 90 -10.48 -4.26 -30.86
N HIS A 91 -11.15 -4.73 -29.82
CA HIS A 91 -11.50 -6.13 -29.61
C HIS A 91 -10.29 -7.08 -29.72
N SER A 92 -9.12 -6.63 -29.26
CA SER A 92 -7.87 -7.40 -29.30
C SER A 92 -7.41 -7.83 -30.71
N SER A 93 -7.87 -7.14 -31.76
CA SER A 93 -7.66 -7.56 -33.15
C SER A 93 -6.19 -7.62 -33.58
N HIS A 94 -5.31 -6.76 -33.05
CA HIS A 94 -3.89 -6.78 -33.38
C HIS A 94 -3.17 -7.94 -32.71
N LEU A 95 -3.52 -8.23 -31.46
CA LEU A 95 -3.03 -9.40 -30.71
C LEU A 95 -3.41 -10.71 -31.41
N ILE A 96 -4.69 -10.86 -31.76
CA ILE A 96 -5.22 -12.06 -32.40
C ILE A 96 -4.52 -12.29 -33.74
N LYS A 97 -4.43 -11.27 -34.60
CA LYS A 97 -3.74 -11.37 -35.89
C LYS A 97 -2.27 -11.76 -35.77
N TYR A 98 -1.58 -11.30 -34.73
CA TYR A 98 -0.18 -11.65 -34.51
C TYR A 98 -0.02 -13.14 -34.22
N PHE A 99 -0.79 -13.68 -33.26
CA PHE A 99 -0.68 -15.09 -32.87
C PHE A 99 -1.28 -16.03 -33.91
N GLU A 100 -2.39 -15.67 -34.57
CA GLU A 100 -2.95 -16.47 -35.68
C GLU A 100 -2.07 -16.48 -36.94
N GLY A 101 -1.13 -15.53 -37.06
CA GLY A 101 -0.13 -15.53 -38.13
C GLY A 101 1.01 -16.52 -37.92
N ILE A 102 1.08 -17.18 -36.75
CA ILE A 102 2.10 -18.18 -36.44
C ILE A 102 1.58 -19.57 -36.83
N ASP A 103 2.37 -20.30 -37.60
CA ASP A 103 1.99 -21.63 -38.07
C ASP A 103 1.73 -22.59 -36.90
N GLY A 104 0.57 -23.24 -36.92
CA GLY A 104 0.14 -24.21 -35.91
C GLY A 104 -0.61 -23.62 -34.71
N VAL A 105 -0.70 -22.29 -34.56
CA VAL A 105 -1.55 -21.69 -33.54
C VAL A 105 -3.04 -21.86 -33.89
N PRO A 106 -3.88 -22.39 -32.99
CA PRO A 106 -5.31 -22.52 -33.24
C PRO A 106 -5.99 -21.15 -33.25
N LYS A 107 -6.84 -20.93 -34.26
CA LYS A 107 -7.66 -19.72 -34.35
C LYS A 107 -8.58 -19.55 -33.16
N ILE A 108 -8.82 -18.31 -32.76
CA ILE A 108 -9.72 -18.01 -31.66
C ILE A 108 -11.17 -18.35 -32.03
N LYS A 109 -11.93 -18.91 -31.08
CA LYS A 109 -13.36 -19.18 -31.26
C LYS A 109 -14.16 -17.89 -31.05
N ASP A 110 -15.26 -17.76 -31.78
CA ASP A 110 -16.14 -16.60 -31.63
C ASP A 110 -16.71 -16.50 -30.20
N GLY A 111 -16.71 -15.30 -29.64
CA GLY A 111 -17.10 -15.04 -28.24
C GLY A 111 -16.13 -15.54 -27.16
N TYR A 112 -14.98 -16.14 -27.52
CA TYR A 112 -14.00 -16.58 -26.54
C TYR A 112 -13.11 -15.41 -26.07
N ASN A 113 -12.71 -15.42 -24.79
CA ASN A 113 -11.94 -14.32 -24.22
C ASN A 113 -10.51 -14.30 -24.80
N PRO A 114 -10.10 -13.22 -25.53
CA PRO A 114 -8.76 -13.14 -26.10
C PRO A 114 -7.65 -13.23 -25.06
N ALA A 115 -7.88 -12.71 -23.85
CA ALA A 115 -6.89 -12.77 -22.78
C ALA A 115 -6.64 -14.20 -22.30
N THR A 116 -7.70 -15.00 -22.20
CA THR A 116 -7.62 -16.43 -21.83
C THR A 116 -6.98 -17.24 -22.96
N TRP A 117 -7.46 -17.04 -24.19
CA TRP A 117 -6.93 -17.72 -25.38
C TRP A 117 -5.43 -17.51 -25.58
N MET A 118 -4.98 -16.26 -25.43
CA MET A 118 -3.57 -15.89 -25.51
C MET A 118 -2.73 -16.70 -24.52
N LEU A 119 -3.12 -16.75 -23.25
CA LEU A 119 -2.38 -17.46 -22.21
C LEU A 119 -2.35 -18.98 -22.43
N GLU A 120 -3.44 -19.55 -22.95
CA GLU A 120 -3.52 -20.97 -23.32
C GLU A 120 -2.63 -21.30 -24.51
N THR A 121 -2.65 -20.44 -25.53
CA THR A 121 -1.87 -20.58 -26.76
C THR A 121 -0.37 -20.43 -26.52
N THR A 122 0.02 -19.55 -25.60
CA THR A 122 1.43 -19.31 -25.23
C THR A 122 1.86 -20.17 -24.04
N SER A 123 1.11 -21.21 -23.71
CA SER A 123 1.47 -22.12 -22.62
C SER A 123 2.68 -23.00 -22.99
N VAL A 124 3.43 -23.44 -21.98
CA VAL A 124 4.62 -24.29 -22.17
C VAL A 124 4.26 -25.62 -22.88
N ALA A 125 3.08 -26.16 -22.61
CA ALA A 125 2.60 -27.38 -23.25
C ALA A 125 2.35 -27.17 -24.74
N GLN A 126 1.73 -26.04 -25.11
CA GLN A 126 1.45 -25.70 -26.50
C GLN A 126 2.75 -25.38 -27.27
N GLU A 127 3.68 -24.68 -26.62
CA GLU A 127 5.00 -24.37 -27.16
C GLU A 127 5.78 -25.65 -27.50
N ALA A 128 5.78 -26.63 -26.59
CA ALA A 128 6.40 -27.93 -26.81
C ALA A 128 5.71 -28.77 -27.91
N ALA A 129 4.37 -28.70 -28.00
CA ALA A 129 3.61 -29.41 -29.02
C ALA A 129 3.87 -28.86 -30.44
N LEU A 130 4.09 -27.54 -30.55
CA LEU A 130 4.39 -26.86 -31.80
C LEU A 130 5.88 -26.92 -32.16
N GLY A 131 6.76 -27.18 -31.19
CA GLY A 131 8.21 -27.20 -31.40
C GLY A 131 8.79 -25.82 -31.74
N ILE A 132 8.14 -24.75 -31.27
CA ILE A 132 8.55 -23.36 -31.48
C ILE A 132 9.00 -22.72 -30.17
N ASP A 133 9.80 -21.64 -30.23
CA ASP A 133 10.00 -20.74 -29.07
C ASP A 133 9.41 -19.37 -29.40
N PHE A 134 8.35 -18.99 -28.68
CA PHE A 134 7.68 -17.70 -28.88
C PHE A 134 8.61 -16.51 -28.64
N ARG A 135 9.64 -16.67 -27.78
CA ARG A 135 10.65 -15.66 -27.55
C ARG A 135 11.46 -15.37 -28.80
N GLU A 136 11.91 -16.41 -29.49
CA GLU A 136 12.73 -16.28 -30.70
C GLU A 136 11.90 -15.69 -31.84
N LEU A 137 10.64 -16.15 -31.97
CA LEU A 137 9.69 -15.59 -32.92
C LEU A 137 9.51 -14.08 -32.70
N TYR A 138 9.28 -13.66 -31.46
CA TYR A 138 9.14 -12.25 -31.14
C TYR A 138 10.43 -11.47 -31.42
N LYS A 139 11.61 -11.95 -31.01
CA LYS A 139 12.89 -11.26 -31.27
C LYS A 139 13.20 -11.09 -32.76
N ASN A 140 12.78 -12.03 -33.60
CA ASN A 140 12.97 -11.96 -35.05
C ASN A 140 11.89 -11.14 -35.77
N SER A 141 10.78 -10.87 -35.10
CA SER A 141 9.64 -10.12 -35.65
C SER A 141 9.97 -8.67 -36.01
N GLU A 142 9.18 -8.10 -36.92
CA GLU A 142 9.23 -6.68 -37.24
C GLU A 142 8.82 -5.81 -36.03
N MET A 143 7.88 -6.31 -35.22
CA MET A 143 7.40 -5.64 -34.00
C MET A 143 8.54 -5.36 -33.02
N TYR A 144 9.38 -6.37 -32.74
CA TYR A 144 10.54 -6.18 -31.86
C TYR A 144 11.53 -5.15 -32.40
N ARG A 145 11.82 -5.19 -33.71
CA ARG A 145 12.70 -4.21 -34.37
C ARG A 145 12.15 -2.78 -34.26
N ARG A 146 10.85 -2.60 -34.53
CA ARG A 146 10.16 -1.32 -34.41
C ARG A 146 10.19 -0.80 -32.96
N ASN A 147 9.89 -1.65 -31.98
CA ASN A 147 9.88 -1.28 -30.57
C ASN A 147 11.28 -0.89 -30.08
N LYS A 148 12.32 -1.62 -30.48
CA LYS A 148 13.71 -1.25 -30.14
C LYS A 148 14.14 0.06 -30.79
N ALA A 149 13.72 0.34 -32.03
CA ALA A 149 13.98 1.62 -32.68
C ALA A 149 13.28 2.77 -31.94
N LEU A 150 12.00 2.60 -31.58
CA LEU A 150 11.22 3.60 -30.84
C LEU A 150 11.82 3.85 -29.44
N ILE A 151 12.21 2.81 -28.71
CA ILE A 151 12.87 2.96 -27.42
C ILE A 151 14.17 3.76 -27.57
N LYS A 152 14.97 3.47 -28.61
CA LYS A 152 16.22 4.19 -28.87
C LYS A 152 15.98 5.67 -29.20
N GLU A 153 14.93 5.97 -29.96
CA GLU A 153 14.51 7.33 -30.28
C GLU A 153 14.07 8.08 -29.02
N LEU A 154 13.17 7.49 -28.22
CA LEU A 154 12.63 8.10 -27.00
C LEU A 154 13.64 8.17 -25.84
N SER A 155 14.72 7.38 -25.89
CA SER A 155 15.81 7.44 -24.91
C SER A 155 16.68 8.68 -25.07
N VAL A 156 16.63 9.36 -26.23
CA VAL A 156 17.34 10.61 -26.45
C VAL A 156 16.40 11.76 -26.07
N PRO A 157 16.70 12.53 -25.00
CA PRO A 157 15.86 13.63 -24.59
C PRO A 157 15.85 14.72 -25.67
N VAL A 158 14.68 15.36 -25.86
CA VAL A 158 14.54 16.49 -26.78
C VAL A 158 15.50 17.61 -26.35
N PRO A 159 16.21 18.28 -27.28
CA PRO A 159 17.11 19.38 -26.94
C PRO A 159 16.40 20.46 -26.12
N GLY A 160 16.88 20.70 -24.89
CA GLY A 160 16.27 21.65 -23.93
C GLY A 160 15.30 21.01 -22.92
N ALA A 161 15.03 19.71 -23.01
CA ALA A 161 14.34 18.98 -21.95
C ALA A 161 15.22 18.99 -20.68
N LYS A 162 14.59 19.29 -19.54
CA LYS A 162 15.23 19.20 -18.22
C LYS A 162 14.80 17.91 -17.56
N ASP A 163 15.74 17.22 -16.94
CA ASP A 163 15.43 16.06 -16.12
C ASP A 163 14.44 16.45 -15.01
N LEU A 164 13.55 15.52 -14.68
CA LEU A 164 12.61 15.65 -13.56
C LEU A 164 13.40 15.75 -12.24
N TYR A 165 13.63 16.98 -11.78
CA TYR A 165 14.31 17.25 -10.52
C TYR A 165 13.29 17.67 -9.46
N PHE A 166 13.14 16.85 -8.42
CA PHE A 166 12.38 17.19 -7.23
C PHE A 166 13.31 17.84 -6.21
N GLN A 167 13.07 19.10 -5.84
CA GLN A 167 13.92 19.82 -4.87
C GLN A 167 13.95 19.16 -3.50
N THR A 168 12.86 18.50 -3.11
CA THR A 168 12.73 17.86 -1.81
C THR A 168 12.24 16.43 -2.00
N LYS A 169 12.75 15.52 -1.16
CA LYS A 169 12.29 14.13 -1.11
C LYS A 169 10.81 14.01 -0.71
N TYR A 170 10.31 14.95 0.08
CA TYR A 170 8.93 14.99 0.58
C TYR A 170 8.23 16.24 0.07
N SER A 171 6.92 16.14 -0.16
CA SER A 171 6.07 17.24 -0.65
C SER A 171 5.96 18.40 0.37
N GLN A 172 6.00 18.08 1.67
CA GLN A 172 5.77 19.04 2.75
C GLN A 172 6.97 19.19 3.69
N SER A 173 7.03 20.33 4.39
CA SER A 173 8.08 20.63 5.36
C SER A 173 8.07 19.63 6.54
N PHE A 174 9.21 19.49 7.21
CA PHE A 174 9.34 18.61 8.39
C PHE A 174 8.32 18.93 9.49
N PHE A 175 8.08 20.21 9.75
CA PHE A 175 7.17 20.65 10.80
C PHE A 175 5.72 20.31 10.45
N THR A 176 5.32 20.53 9.20
CA THR A 176 4.00 20.13 8.70
C THR A 176 3.81 18.62 8.79
N GLN A 177 4.84 17.82 8.47
CA GLN A 177 4.81 16.37 8.66
C GLN A 177 4.60 16.00 10.13
N CYS A 178 5.29 16.67 11.07
CA CYS A 178 5.11 16.43 12.50
C CYS A 178 3.68 16.72 12.97
N ILE A 179 3.10 17.85 12.56
CA ILE A 179 1.71 18.21 12.90
C ILE A 179 0.73 17.19 12.32
N ALA A 180 0.89 16.81 11.05
CA ALA A 180 0.02 15.84 10.40
C ALA A 180 0.09 14.45 11.05
N CYS A 181 1.30 13.96 11.34
CA CYS A 181 1.50 12.70 12.08
C CYS A 181 0.89 12.77 13.48
N PHE A 182 1.05 13.90 14.18
CA PHE A 182 0.45 14.10 15.50
C PHE A 182 -1.08 14.08 15.45
N TRP A 183 -1.68 14.82 14.51
CA TRP A 183 -3.12 14.85 14.31
C TRP A 183 -3.66 13.44 14.03
N LYS A 184 -3.02 12.71 13.11
CA LYS A 184 -3.38 11.32 12.80
C LYS A 184 -3.34 10.44 14.05
N GLN A 185 -2.28 10.58 14.85
CA GLN A 185 -2.07 9.75 16.03
C GLN A 185 -3.06 10.06 17.16
N HIS A 186 -3.40 11.33 17.33
CA HIS A 186 -4.42 11.78 18.27
C HIS A 186 -5.78 11.16 17.94
N TRP A 187 -6.22 11.27 16.68
CA TRP A 187 -7.48 10.68 16.26
C TRP A 187 -7.47 9.15 16.30
N SER A 188 -6.37 8.50 15.92
CA SER A 188 -6.21 7.03 16.04
C SER A 188 -6.38 6.57 17.48
N TYR A 189 -5.81 7.30 18.45
CA TYR A 189 -5.96 7.00 19.87
C TYR A 189 -7.40 7.13 20.36
N TRP A 190 -8.04 8.29 20.14
CA TRP A 190 -9.38 8.54 20.65
C TRP A 190 -10.47 7.74 19.96
N ARG A 191 -10.25 7.34 18.69
CA ARG A 191 -11.17 6.44 17.96
C ARG A 191 -11.00 4.96 18.33
N ASN A 192 -10.08 4.61 19.23
CA ASN A 192 -9.98 3.28 19.81
C ASN A 192 -10.48 3.29 21.28
N PRO A 193 -11.82 3.34 21.49
CA PRO A 193 -12.40 3.44 22.82
C PRO A 193 -12.13 2.18 23.66
N LEU A 194 -12.03 1.01 23.04
CA LEU A 194 -11.75 -0.25 23.73
C LEU A 194 -10.36 -0.21 24.39
N TYR A 195 -9.34 0.19 23.65
CA TYR A 195 -7.98 0.32 24.17
C TYR A 195 -7.91 1.32 25.34
N THR A 196 -8.52 2.49 25.18
CA THR A 196 -8.51 3.55 26.19
C THR A 196 -9.30 3.14 27.44
N ALA A 197 -10.49 2.55 27.28
CA ALA A 197 -11.33 2.09 28.38
C ALA A 197 -10.68 0.98 29.19
N VAL A 198 -10.13 -0.04 28.52
CA VAL A 198 -9.41 -1.15 29.19
C VAL A 198 -8.25 -0.58 30.01
N ARG A 199 -7.43 0.30 29.43
CA ARG A 199 -6.31 0.91 30.16
C ARG A 199 -6.76 1.70 31.40
N LEU A 200 -7.83 2.51 31.29
CA LEU A 200 -8.35 3.29 32.41
C LEU A 200 -8.92 2.38 33.52
N ILE A 201 -9.72 1.38 33.15
CA ILE A 201 -10.34 0.44 34.09
C ILE A 201 -9.25 -0.36 34.85
N PHE A 202 -8.28 -0.93 34.13
CA PHE A 202 -7.18 -1.67 34.76
C PHE A 202 -6.33 -0.77 35.65
N THR A 203 -6.01 0.45 35.23
CA THR A 203 -5.24 1.41 36.06
C THR A 203 -6.01 1.78 37.33
N PHE A 204 -7.33 1.98 37.23
CA PHE A 204 -8.19 2.26 38.38
C PHE A 204 -8.17 1.11 39.40
N PHE A 205 -8.30 -0.15 38.96
CA PHE A 205 -8.23 -1.30 39.86
C PHE A 205 -6.86 -1.47 40.51
N ILE A 206 -5.78 -1.25 39.77
CA ILE A 206 -4.40 -1.28 40.30
C ILE A 206 -4.22 -0.19 41.36
N ALA A 207 -4.68 1.03 41.09
CA ALA A 207 -4.62 2.14 42.04
C ALA A 207 -5.41 1.84 43.33
N LEU A 208 -6.59 1.23 43.21
CA LEU A 208 -7.40 0.82 44.37
C LEU A 208 -6.73 -0.30 45.17
N MET A 209 -6.13 -1.28 44.50
CA MET A 209 -5.37 -2.36 45.14
C MET A 209 -4.16 -1.82 45.93
N PHE A 210 -3.30 -1.01 45.32
CA PHE A 210 -2.15 -0.43 46.04
C PHE A 210 -2.58 0.61 47.08
N GLY A 211 -3.63 1.38 46.80
CA GLY A 211 -4.19 2.36 47.74
C GLY A 211 -4.73 1.71 49.01
N THR A 212 -5.46 0.59 48.90
CA THR A 212 -5.95 -0.16 50.06
C THR A 212 -4.82 -0.84 50.84
N ILE A 213 -3.78 -1.34 50.17
CA ILE A 213 -2.60 -1.92 50.84
C ILE A 213 -1.82 -0.85 51.62
N LEU A 214 -1.71 0.36 51.08
CA LEU A 214 -1.00 1.48 51.70
C LEU A 214 -1.84 2.26 52.72
N TRP A 215 -3.16 2.03 52.77
CA TRP A 215 -4.10 2.77 53.62
C TRP A 215 -3.76 2.72 55.11
N ASP A 216 -3.24 1.59 55.59
CA ASP A 216 -2.96 1.36 57.02
C ASP A 216 -1.47 1.48 57.38
N LEU A 217 -0.68 2.13 56.53
CA LEU A 217 0.76 2.24 56.70
C LEU A 217 1.17 3.29 57.77
N GLU A 218 0.30 4.28 58.02
CA GLU A 218 0.55 5.34 59.00
C GLU A 218 0.36 4.86 60.45
N SER A 219 -0.62 3.99 60.69
CA SER A 219 -0.94 3.46 62.03
C SER A 219 0.14 2.51 62.58
N LYS A 220 0.94 1.90 61.69
CA LYS A 220 1.93 0.86 61.99
C LYS A 220 3.38 1.36 62.04
N ARG A 221 3.66 2.65 61.86
CA ARG A 221 5.02 3.22 61.69
C ARG A 221 5.88 3.28 62.97
N ARG A 222 5.97 2.16 63.72
CA ARG A 222 6.76 2.04 64.96
C ARG A 222 8.00 1.16 64.82
N ARG A 223 8.09 0.29 63.80
CA ARG A 223 9.27 -0.58 63.56
C ARG A 223 9.97 -0.25 62.23
N GLN A 224 11.29 -0.46 62.20
CA GLN A 224 12.12 -0.30 61.00
C GLN A 224 11.64 -1.18 59.83
N GLN A 225 11.07 -2.36 60.12
CA GLN A 225 10.49 -3.25 59.11
C GLN A 225 9.31 -2.62 58.35
N ASP A 226 8.50 -1.79 59.00
CA ASP A 226 7.32 -1.17 58.39
C ASP A 226 7.74 -0.12 57.33
N ILE A 227 8.88 0.54 57.55
CA ILE A 227 9.49 1.48 56.59
C ILE A 227 10.03 0.73 55.38
N PHE A 228 10.72 -0.41 55.58
CA PHE A 228 11.19 -1.24 54.46
C PHE A 228 10.03 -1.80 53.62
N ASN A 229 8.96 -2.26 54.28
CA ASN A 229 7.75 -2.73 53.60
C ASN A 229 7.09 -1.60 52.77
N ALA A 230 7.03 -0.38 53.31
CA ALA A 230 6.52 0.80 52.61
C ALA A 230 7.30 1.11 51.33
N VAL A 231 8.63 1.18 51.44
CA VAL A 231 9.52 1.43 50.29
C VAL A 231 9.40 0.32 49.25
N GLY A 232 9.34 -0.94 49.69
CA GLY A 232 9.13 -2.10 48.81
C GLY A 232 7.80 -2.05 48.05
N LEU A 233 6.71 -1.64 48.71
CA LEU A 233 5.40 -1.47 48.09
C LEU A 233 5.35 -0.32 47.08
N ILE A 234 5.96 0.82 47.39
CA ILE A 234 6.07 1.95 46.46
C ILE A 234 6.88 1.54 45.22
N TYR A 235 8.00 0.85 45.43
CA TYR A 235 8.83 0.33 44.34
C TYR A 235 8.05 -0.66 43.47
N ALA A 236 7.33 -1.61 44.08
CA ALA A 236 6.50 -2.57 43.37
C ALA A 236 5.37 -1.90 42.57
N ALA A 237 4.72 -0.87 43.13
CA ALA A 237 3.68 -0.12 42.45
C ALA A 237 4.20 0.60 41.20
N ILE A 238 5.36 1.27 41.31
CA ILE A 238 6.00 1.96 40.18
C ILE A 238 6.40 0.96 39.09
N LEU A 239 7.04 -0.16 39.46
CA LEU A 239 7.44 -1.19 38.51
C LEU A 239 6.24 -1.80 37.80
N PHE A 240 5.21 -2.18 38.55
CA PHE A 240 4.02 -2.82 37.99
C PHE A 240 3.28 -1.88 37.03
N LEU A 241 3.10 -0.60 37.41
CA LEU A 241 2.49 0.40 36.54
C LEU A 241 3.31 0.65 35.27
N SER A 242 4.65 0.65 35.37
CA SER A 242 5.55 0.85 34.23
C SER A 242 5.47 -0.31 33.24
N ILE A 243 5.54 -1.55 33.73
CA ILE A 243 5.44 -2.76 32.91
C ILE A 243 4.06 -2.82 32.24
N GLN A 244 2.98 -2.58 32.97
CA GLN A 244 1.62 -2.63 32.42
C GLN A 244 1.36 -1.59 31.33
N ASN A 245 1.86 -0.36 31.48
CA ASN A 245 1.74 0.64 30.43
C ASN A 245 2.60 0.28 29.20
N ALA A 246 3.80 -0.29 29.40
CA ALA A 246 4.67 -0.71 28.31
C ALA A 246 4.08 -1.89 27.51
N THR A 247 3.51 -2.89 28.18
CA THR A 247 2.89 -4.06 27.54
C THR A 247 1.61 -3.70 26.81
N ALA A 248 0.78 -2.81 27.38
CA ALA A 248 -0.48 -2.39 26.76
C ALA A 248 -0.28 -1.68 25.41
N VAL A 249 0.84 -0.97 25.22
CA VAL A 249 1.12 -0.22 23.98
C VAL A 249 1.61 -1.14 22.84
N GLN A 250 2.24 -2.29 23.15
CA GLN A 250 2.81 -3.20 22.16
C GLN A 250 1.86 -3.60 21.01
N PRO A 251 0.64 -4.11 21.25
CA PRO A 251 -0.25 -4.53 20.17
C PRO A 251 -0.68 -3.37 19.27
N VAL A 252 -0.86 -2.18 19.84
CA VAL A 252 -1.24 -0.98 19.07
C VAL A 252 -0.09 -0.55 18.16
N ILE A 253 1.14 -0.50 18.68
CA ILE A 253 2.33 -0.19 17.85
C ILE A 253 2.55 -1.27 16.78
N ALA A 254 2.31 -2.54 17.09
CA ALA A 254 2.49 -3.62 16.12
C ALA A 254 1.60 -3.44 14.88
N ILE A 255 0.34 -3.05 15.08
CA ILE A 255 -0.61 -2.76 14.00
C ILE A 255 -0.21 -1.47 13.27
N GLU A 256 0.12 -0.39 13.97
CA GLU A 256 0.49 0.89 13.34
C GLU A 256 1.81 0.80 12.55
N ARG A 257 2.72 -0.09 12.96
CA ARG A 257 4.01 -0.31 12.30
C ARG A 257 3.85 -0.79 10.85
N THR A 258 2.87 -1.64 10.55
CA THR A 258 2.64 -2.11 9.18
C THR A 258 2.19 -0.95 8.27
N VAL A 259 1.31 -0.08 8.79
CA VAL A 259 0.85 1.14 8.11
C VAL A 259 2.02 2.12 7.90
N PHE A 260 2.85 2.33 8.92
CA PHE A 260 4.04 3.19 8.82
C PHE A 260 5.00 2.76 7.72
N TYR A 261 5.31 1.46 7.63
CA TYR A 261 6.21 0.96 6.59
C TYR A 261 5.65 1.20 5.18
N ARG A 262 4.34 1.04 5.01
CA ARG A 262 3.67 1.33 3.73
C ARG A 262 3.74 2.81 3.37
N GLU A 263 3.39 3.71 4.30
CA GLU A 263 3.40 5.16 4.07
C GLU A 263 4.82 5.70 3.84
N ARG A 264 5.82 5.14 4.52
CA ARG A 264 7.24 5.47 4.32
C ARG A 264 7.75 4.99 2.96
N ALA A 265 7.36 3.79 2.53
CA ALA A 265 7.72 3.28 1.20
C ALA A 265 7.09 4.11 0.08
N ALA A 266 5.89 4.66 0.31
CA ALA A 266 5.24 5.61 -0.59
C ALA A 266 5.87 7.03 -0.57
N GLY A 267 6.80 7.30 0.36
CA GLY A 267 7.47 8.60 0.45
C GLY A 267 6.60 9.72 1.01
N MET A 268 5.55 9.41 1.79
CA MET A 268 4.64 10.45 2.32
C MET A 268 5.29 11.36 3.37
N TYR A 269 6.07 10.79 4.30
CA TYR A 269 6.73 11.51 5.37
C TYR A 269 7.97 10.76 5.88
N SER A 270 8.84 11.44 6.62
CA SER A 270 10.08 10.87 7.17
C SER A 270 9.87 10.07 8.47
N SER A 271 10.86 9.26 8.88
CA SER A 271 10.72 8.42 10.09
C SER A 271 10.64 9.21 11.40
N LEU A 272 11.25 10.39 11.45
CA LEU A 272 11.33 11.21 12.68
C LEU A 272 9.98 11.86 13.07
N PRO A 273 9.21 12.49 12.15
CA PRO A 273 7.86 12.99 12.45
C PRO A 273 6.92 11.94 13.03
N TYR A 274 7.00 10.69 12.53
CA TYR A 274 6.24 9.59 13.10
C TYR A 274 6.69 9.25 14.52
N ALA A 275 8.00 9.17 14.77
CA ALA A 275 8.54 8.92 16.10
C ALA A 275 8.12 10.03 17.11
N PHE A 276 8.14 11.30 16.70
CA PHE A 276 7.68 12.42 17.52
C PHE A 276 6.17 12.37 17.77
N GLY A 277 5.37 12.02 16.75
CA GLY A 277 3.92 11.82 16.90
C GLY A 277 3.58 10.71 17.90
N GLN A 278 4.36 9.62 17.90
CA GLN A 278 4.22 8.52 18.86
C GLN A 278 4.62 8.91 20.29
N ALA A 279 5.74 9.63 20.46
CA ALA A 279 6.24 10.02 21.78
C ALA A 279 5.25 10.91 22.55
N ARG A 280 4.55 11.83 21.87
CA ARG A 280 3.58 12.73 22.52
C ARG A 280 2.24 12.05 22.86
N ARG A 281 1.93 10.90 22.25
CA ARG A 281 0.77 10.05 22.61
C ARG A 281 0.87 9.54 24.06
N LEU A 282 2.08 9.34 24.55
CA LEU A 282 2.34 8.97 25.96
C LEU A 282 2.14 10.15 26.92
N ALA A 283 2.37 11.39 26.46
CA ALA A 283 2.25 12.60 27.26
C ALA A 283 0.82 13.18 27.31
N SER A 284 -0.02 12.91 26.30
CA SER A 284 -1.40 13.42 26.23
C SER A 284 -2.36 12.79 27.24
N CYS A 285 -1.94 11.82 28.04
CA CYS A 285 -2.72 11.34 29.19
C CYS A 285 -2.69 12.30 30.40
N TRP A 286 -2.01 13.45 30.30
CA TRP A 286 -1.84 14.39 31.41
C TRP A 286 -2.30 15.84 31.13
N ALA A 287 -3.04 16.09 30.06
CA ALA A 287 -3.63 17.40 29.81
C ALA A 287 -5.16 17.32 29.73
N PRO A 288 -5.88 17.69 30.81
CA PRO A 288 -7.28 18.10 30.68
C PRO A 288 -7.29 19.54 30.13
N GLY A 289 -7.98 19.77 29.01
CA GLY A 289 -8.27 21.11 28.51
C GLY A 289 -7.99 21.30 27.03
N ASP A 290 -9.08 21.29 26.26
CA ASP A 290 -9.39 22.12 25.09
C ASP A 290 -8.25 22.64 24.18
N LEU A 291 -8.37 22.30 22.89
CA LEU A 291 -8.23 23.34 21.86
C LEU A 291 -9.09 22.97 20.64
N GLN A 292 -10.34 23.41 20.66
CA GLN A 292 -11.10 23.73 19.45
C GLN A 292 -10.49 24.99 18.82
N VAL A 293 -9.81 24.86 17.68
CA VAL A 293 -9.65 25.91 16.64
C VAL A 293 -9.35 25.14 15.33
N ALA A 294 -10.27 24.87 14.41
CA ALA A 294 -10.92 25.79 13.47
C ALA A 294 -9.92 26.65 12.66
N VAL A 295 -9.38 26.12 11.57
CA VAL A 295 -8.76 26.89 10.46
C VAL A 295 -9.10 26.09 9.19
N GLN A 296 -10.19 26.41 8.49
CA GLN A 296 -10.30 27.43 7.43
C GLN A 296 -9.14 27.40 6.43
#